data_AF-A0A2E9JKP2-F1
#
_entry.id   AF-A0A2E9JKP2-F1
#
_cell.length_a   1.000
_cell.length_b   1.000
_cell.length_c   1.000
_cell.angle_alpha   90.00
_cell.angle_beta   90.00
_cell.angle_gamma   90.00
#
_symmetry.space_group_name_H-M   'P 1'
#
loop_
_entity.id
_entity.type
_entity.pdbx_description
1 polymer ?
#
loop_
_entity_poly.entity_id
_entity_poly.type
_entity_poly.pdbx_seq_one_letter_code
_entity_poly.pdbx_strand_id
1 'polypeptide(L)'
;MSSDPRALGSLNPAVRFTRDGPEGIGREGVMGPRVTASVGTPVTLSAYVQDRGARGQYEVDNLYQVGTEWILHQGPAIPEFESAAMTGRAREAAAGEGAMITSDDWTMATTQATFSEPGEYIIRLRVDNWTAPDSKMDNQCCWTNGYVPVTVTP
;
A
#
# COMPACT_ATOMS: atom_id res chain seq x y z
N MET A 1 2.39 -1.40 20.11
CA MET A 1 3.07 -2.55 19.48
C MET A 1 4.49 -2.11 19.20
N SER A 2 5.49 -2.98 19.38
CA SER A 2 6.90 -2.61 19.14
C SER A 2 7.10 -2.24 17.67
N SER A 3 7.81 -1.14 17.44
CA SER A 3 8.28 -0.65 16.14
C SER A 3 9.68 -1.18 15.81
N ASP A 4 10.20 -2.11 16.62
CA ASP A 4 11.53 -2.66 16.44
C ASP A 4 11.54 -3.66 15.28
N PRO A 5 12.66 -3.77 14.55
CA PRO A 5 12.80 -4.76 13.48
C PRO A 5 12.53 -6.18 13.99
N ARG A 6 11.92 -7.00 13.13
CA ARG A 6 11.79 -8.44 13.35
C ARG A 6 13.16 -9.15 13.26
N ALA A 7 13.16 -10.46 13.50
CA ALA A 7 14.37 -11.28 13.59
C ALA A 7 15.27 -11.22 12.34
N LEU A 8 14.71 -10.94 11.16
CA LEU A 8 15.44 -10.75 9.90
C LEU A 8 15.24 -9.34 9.35
N GLY A 9 14.96 -8.38 10.23
CA GLY A 9 14.95 -6.96 9.92
C GLY A 9 13.65 -6.42 9.32
N SER A 10 12.58 -7.22 9.20
CA SER A 10 11.32 -6.69 8.66
C SER A 10 10.70 -5.61 9.55
N LEU A 11 10.26 -4.55 8.89
CA LEU A 11 9.57 -3.40 9.46
C LEU A 11 8.25 -3.14 8.71
N ASN A 12 7.41 -2.29 9.27
CA ASN A 12 6.18 -1.87 8.60
C ASN A 12 6.57 -1.13 7.31
N PRO A 13 6.01 -1.49 6.15
CA PRO A 13 6.21 -0.73 4.92
C PRO A 13 5.80 0.74 5.10
N ALA A 14 6.34 1.63 4.28
CA ALA A 14 5.94 3.03 4.29
C ALA A 14 4.90 3.32 3.20
N VAL A 15 3.98 4.23 3.48
CA VAL A 15 2.99 4.72 2.52
C VAL A 15 2.97 6.24 2.54
N ARG A 16 2.89 6.89 1.37
CA ARG A 16 2.61 8.32 1.24
C ARG A 16 1.81 8.59 -0.03
N PHE A 17 0.99 9.64 -0.02
CA PHE A 17 0.11 9.97 -1.15
C PHE A 17 0.67 11.03 -2.09
N THR A 18 1.71 11.74 -1.68
CA THR A 18 2.45 12.70 -2.50
C THR A 18 3.94 12.50 -2.30
N ARG A 19 4.75 12.89 -3.29
CA ARG A 19 6.20 12.62 -3.29
C ARG A 19 6.92 13.20 -2.07
N ASP A 20 6.49 14.36 -1.59
CA ASP A 20 7.06 15.03 -0.41
C ASP A 20 6.04 15.14 0.73
N GLY A 21 5.02 14.27 0.71
CA GLY A 21 3.95 14.24 1.70
C GLY A 21 4.32 13.52 2.99
N PRO A 22 3.42 13.56 4.00
CA PRO A 22 3.59 12.78 5.21
C PRO A 22 3.64 11.29 4.90
N GLU A 23 4.54 10.59 5.59
CA GLU A 23 4.66 9.13 5.54
C GLU A 23 3.85 8.49 6.67
N GLY A 24 3.09 7.45 6.32
CA GLY A 24 2.39 6.59 7.25
C GLY A 24 3.09 5.25 7.42
N ILE A 25 3.01 4.72 8.65
CA ILE A 25 3.45 3.36 8.99
C ILE A 25 2.44 2.68 9.90
N GLY A 26 2.39 1.36 9.81
CA GLY A 26 1.57 0.52 10.68
C GLY A 26 0.07 0.73 10.50
N ARG A 27 -0.68 0.38 11.53
CA ARG A 27 -2.15 0.32 11.48
C ARG A 27 -2.82 1.67 11.25
N GLU A 28 -2.32 2.70 11.91
CA GLU A 28 -2.86 4.06 11.83
C GLU A 28 -2.53 4.69 10.47
N GLY A 29 -1.36 4.37 9.92
CA GLY A 29 -1.05 4.70 8.54
C GLY A 29 -0.99 6.20 8.28
N VAL A 30 -1.52 6.61 7.12
CA VAL A 30 -1.64 8.02 6.72
C VAL A 30 -2.94 8.25 5.96
N MET A 31 -3.51 9.45 6.10
CA MET A 31 -4.64 9.92 5.30
C MET A 31 -4.13 10.74 4.11
N GLY A 32 -4.58 10.40 2.91
CA GLY A 32 -4.30 11.11 1.69
C GLY A 32 -5.19 12.33 1.46
N PRO A 33 -4.91 13.12 0.41
CA PRO A 33 -5.81 14.17 -0.03
C PRO A 33 -7.14 13.59 -0.50
N ARG A 34 -8.21 14.39 -0.38
CA ARG A 34 -9.53 14.01 -0.90
C ARG A 34 -9.50 13.91 -2.43
N VAL A 35 -10.05 12.83 -2.95
CA VAL A 35 -10.30 12.61 -4.38
C VAL A 35 -11.78 12.92 -4.67
N THR A 36 -12.05 13.61 -5.77
CA THR A 36 -13.40 13.82 -6.27
C THR A 36 -13.67 12.84 -7.41
N ALA A 37 -14.83 12.18 -7.39
CA ALA A 37 -15.26 11.26 -8.42
C ALA A 37 -16.73 11.49 -8.78
N SER A 38 -17.17 10.89 -9.88
CA SER A 38 -18.57 10.89 -10.31
C SER A 38 -19.05 9.46 -10.49
N VAL A 39 -20.34 9.21 -10.24
CA VAL A 39 -20.93 7.88 -10.40
C VAL A 39 -20.67 7.35 -11.82
N GLY A 40 -20.27 6.09 -11.91
CA GLY A 40 -19.99 5.39 -13.16
C GLY A 40 -18.73 5.85 -13.92
N THR A 41 -18.00 6.84 -13.41
CA THR A 41 -16.76 7.33 -14.04
C THR A 41 -15.54 6.79 -13.30
N PRO A 42 -14.65 6.03 -13.96
CA PRO A 42 -13.42 5.55 -13.33
C PRO A 42 -12.52 6.70 -12.87
N VAL A 43 -12.07 6.65 -11.62
CA VAL A 43 -11.09 7.59 -11.05
C VAL A 43 -9.82 6.84 -10.66
N THR A 44 -8.67 7.47 -10.88
CA THR A 44 -7.38 6.91 -10.48
C THR A 44 -7.13 7.15 -8.99
N LEU A 45 -6.87 6.07 -8.26
CA LEU A 45 -6.33 6.13 -6.89
C LEU A 45 -4.87 5.72 -6.94
N SER A 46 -4.00 6.47 -6.26
CA SER A 46 -2.57 6.18 -6.24
C SER A 46 -1.93 6.47 -4.90
N ALA A 47 -0.84 5.76 -4.61
CA ALA A 47 0.04 6.01 -3.48
C ALA A 47 1.46 5.55 -3.79
N TYR A 48 2.44 6.15 -3.13
CA TYR A 48 3.80 5.67 -3.11
C TYR A 48 4.00 4.72 -1.93
N VAL A 49 4.60 3.57 -2.20
CA VAL A 49 4.82 2.49 -1.24
C VAL A 49 6.27 2.04 -1.26
N GLN A 50 6.78 1.61 -0.11
CA GLN A 50 8.19 1.26 0.03
C GLN A 50 8.41 0.22 1.15
N ASP A 51 9.28 -0.76 0.90
CA ASP A 51 9.85 -1.60 1.98
C ASP A 51 11.02 -0.87 2.65
N ARG A 52 11.07 -0.92 3.98
CA ARG A 52 12.06 -0.22 4.79
C ARG A 52 12.73 -1.12 5.82
N GLY A 53 12.77 -2.43 5.57
CA GLY A 53 13.39 -3.36 6.50
C GLY A 53 14.87 -3.05 6.76
N ALA A 54 15.29 -3.22 8.01
CA ALA A 54 16.64 -2.99 8.47
C ALA A 54 17.46 -4.30 8.39
N ARG A 55 18.00 -4.60 7.19
CA ARG A 55 18.55 -5.93 6.88
C ARG A 55 20.06 -6.03 6.67
N GLY A 56 20.78 -4.92 6.61
CA GLY A 56 22.23 -4.89 6.31
C GLY A 56 23.16 -5.56 7.34
N GLN A 57 22.62 -6.23 8.35
CA GLN A 57 23.34 -7.02 9.36
C GLN A 57 23.04 -8.53 9.27
N TYR A 58 22.24 -8.96 8.29
CA TYR A 58 21.81 -10.35 8.10
C TYR A 58 22.17 -10.82 6.69
N GLU A 59 22.26 -12.14 6.47
CA GLU A 59 22.46 -12.75 5.15
C GLU A 59 21.19 -12.69 4.26
N VAL A 60 20.46 -11.57 4.33
CA VAL A 60 19.25 -11.25 3.56
C VAL A 60 19.37 -9.81 3.08
N ASP A 61 20.31 -9.56 2.16
CA ASP A 61 20.69 -8.19 1.77
C ASP A 61 19.60 -7.42 1.00
N ASN A 62 18.55 -8.09 0.54
CA ASN A 62 17.57 -7.46 -0.36
C ASN A 62 16.30 -6.99 0.37
N LEU A 63 15.87 -5.77 0.04
CA LEU A 63 14.50 -5.33 0.31
C LEU A 63 13.52 -6.12 -0.56
N TYR A 64 12.28 -6.22 -0.10
CA TYR A 64 11.26 -7.01 -0.76
C TYR A 64 10.23 -6.14 -1.47
N GLN A 65 9.84 -6.53 -2.68
CA GLN A 65 8.72 -5.91 -3.38
C GLN A 65 7.47 -5.99 -2.50
N VAL A 66 6.81 -4.85 -2.30
CA VAL A 66 5.65 -4.76 -1.42
C VAL A 66 4.38 -5.25 -2.11
N GLY A 67 3.56 -5.97 -1.35
CA GLY A 67 2.17 -6.25 -1.68
C GLY A 67 1.29 -5.03 -1.42
N THR A 68 0.24 -4.87 -2.22
CA THR A 68 -0.74 -3.79 -2.09
C THR A 68 -2.15 -4.30 -2.35
N GLU A 69 -3.12 -3.86 -1.55
CA GLU A 69 -4.53 -4.18 -1.72
C GLU A 69 -5.43 -2.97 -1.42
N TRP A 70 -6.29 -2.62 -2.36
CA TRP A 70 -7.32 -1.59 -2.27
C TRP A 70 -8.63 -2.21 -1.78
N ILE A 71 -9.18 -1.65 -0.70
CA ILE A 71 -10.33 -2.19 0.02
C ILE A 71 -11.27 -1.04 0.39
N LEU A 72 -12.58 -1.25 0.28
CA LEU A 72 -13.54 -0.33 0.91
C LEU A 72 -13.33 -0.35 2.43
N HIS A 73 -12.97 0.79 3.01
CA HIS A 73 -12.92 0.94 4.46
C HIS A 73 -14.27 1.38 5.02
N GLN A 74 -14.86 2.37 4.38
CA GLN A 74 -16.16 2.93 4.75
C GLN A 74 -16.80 3.54 3.50
N GLY A 75 -18.11 3.39 3.33
CA GLY A 75 -18.86 4.05 2.27
C GLY A 75 -20.18 3.35 1.96
N PRO A 76 -21.03 3.96 1.11
CA PRO A 76 -22.34 3.43 0.72
C PRO A 76 -22.31 2.06 0.02
N ALA A 77 -21.31 1.80 -0.81
CA ALA A 77 -21.18 0.59 -1.62
C ALA A 77 -19.71 0.21 -1.85
N ILE A 78 -19.44 -1.03 -2.26
CA ILE A 78 -18.07 -1.42 -2.63
C ILE A 78 -17.81 -0.93 -4.07
N PRO A 79 -16.80 -0.09 -4.32
CA PRO A 79 -16.44 0.30 -5.68
C PRO A 79 -15.83 -0.87 -6.45
N GLU A 80 -15.96 -0.84 -7.77
CA GLU A 80 -15.27 -1.76 -8.65
C GLU A 80 -13.82 -1.28 -8.85
N PHE A 81 -12.85 -2.14 -8.58
CA PHE A 81 -11.44 -1.86 -8.83
C PHE A 81 -10.97 -2.64 -10.06
N GLU A 82 -10.29 -1.97 -11.00
CA GLU A 82 -9.65 -2.65 -12.14
C GLU A 82 -8.60 -3.66 -11.64
N SER A 83 -7.80 -3.26 -10.66
CA SER A 83 -6.91 -4.15 -9.94
C SER A 83 -6.96 -3.84 -8.45
N ALA A 84 -7.67 -4.68 -7.69
CA ALA A 84 -7.78 -4.52 -6.25
C ALA A 84 -6.49 -4.92 -5.53
N ALA A 85 -5.72 -5.89 -6.05
CA ALA A 85 -4.56 -6.44 -5.36
C ALA A 85 -3.38 -6.69 -6.30
N MET A 86 -2.18 -6.40 -5.80
CA MET A 86 -0.91 -6.73 -6.43
C MET A 86 0.04 -7.24 -5.35
N THR A 87 0.34 -8.53 -5.35
CA THR A 87 1.24 -9.14 -4.35
C THR A 87 2.69 -8.76 -4.61
N GLY A 88 3.54 -8.82 -3.57
CA GLY A 88 4.97 -8.59 -3.72
C GLY A 88 5.61 -9.50 -4.78
N ARG A 89 5.23 -10.79 -4.82
CA ARG A 89 5.73 -11.75 -5.84
C ARG A 89 5.27 -11.40 -7.25
N ALA A 90 4.02 -10.97 -7.42
CA ALA A 90 3.52 -10.54 -8.72
C ALA A 90 4.25 -9.27 -9.21
N ARG A 91 4.55 -8.35 -8.29
CA ARG A 91 5.32 -7.14 -8.57
C ARG A 91 6.78 -7.46 -8.93
N GLU A 92 7.40 -8.40 -8.24
CA GLU A 92 8.73 -8.93 -8.57
C GLU A 92 8.77 -9.57 -9.96
N ALA A 93 7.82 -10.45 -10.27
CA ALA A 93 7.70 -11.07 -11.58
C ALA A 93 7.50 -10.03 -12.71
N ALA A 94 6.75 -8.95 -12.45
CA ALA A 94 6.54 -7.87 -13.40
C ALA A 94 7.78 -6.97 -13.59
N ALA A 95 8.61 -6.81 -12.56
CA ALA A 95 9.84 -6.04 -12.63
C ALA A 95 10.98 -6.77 -13.35
N GLY A 96 10.92 -8.11 -13.40
CA GLY A 96 11.91 -8.97 -14.03
C GLY A 96 12.96 -9.51 -13.05
N GLU A 97 13.60 -10.63 -13.42
CA GLU A 97 14.63 -11.26 -12.60
C GLU A 97 15.79 -10.30 -12.30
N GLY A 98 16.17 -10.20 -11.02
CA GLY A 98 17.27 -9.32 -10.58
C GLY A 98 16.89 -7.85 -10.41
N ALA A 99 15.61 -7.48 -10.49
CA ALA A 99 15.14 -6.14 -10.15
C ALA A 99 15.36 -5.85 -8.65
N MET A 100 16.49 -5.23 -8.36
CA MET A 100 16.85 -4.76 -7.02
C MET A 100 16.02 -3.51 -6.68
N ILE A 101 15.55 -3.43 -5.44
CA ILE A 101 14.94 -2.22 -4.88
C ILE A 101 15.78 -1.72 -3.71
N THR A 102 15.93 -0.40 -3.62
CA THR A 102 16.65 0.28 -2.55
C THR A 102 15.69 0.95 -1.58
N SER A 103 16.19 1.34 -0.40
CA SER A 103 15.40 2.06 0.60
C SER A 103 15.04 3.49 0.19
N ASP A 104 15.53 3.96 -0.96
CA ASP A 104 15.17 5.25 -1.55
C ASP A 104 14.13 5.09 -2.67
N ASP A 105 13.87 3.85 -3.12
CA ASP A 105 12.93 3.56 -4.19
C ASP A 105 11.50 3.53 -3.65
N TRP A 106 10.70 4.47 -4.13
CA TRP A 106 9.27 4.51 -3.89
C TRP A 106 8.55 3.97 -5.10
N THR A 107 7.81 2.89 -4.92
CA THR A 107 7.02 2.30 -6.01
C THR A 107 5.63 2.91 -5.99
N MET A 108 5.14 3.35 -7.14
CA MET A 108 3.77 3.84 -7.25
C MET A 108 2.80 2.64 -7.36
N ALA A 109 1.84 2.57 -6.45
CA ALA A 109 0.70 1.68 -6.52
C ALA A 109 -0.48 2.49 -7.07
N THR A 110 -1.14 2.00 -8.11
CA THR A 110 -2.26 2.69 -8.77
C THR A 110 -3.37 1.71 -9.09
N THR A 111 -4.62 2.18 -9.08
CA THR A 111 -5.78 1.43 -9.55
C THR A 111 -6.85 2.37 -10.06
N GLN A 112 -7.68 1.92 -10.99
CA GLN A 112 -8.91 2.60 -11.36
C GLN A 112 -10.04 2.10 -10.45
N ALA A 113 -10.76 3.02 -9.83
CA ALA A 113 -11.94 2.74 -9.02
C ALA A 113 -13.19 3.36 -9.66
N THR A 114 -14.26 2.58 -9.78
CA THR A 114 -15.56 3.03 -10.30
C THR A 114 -16.61 2.90 -9.20
N PHE A 115 -17.33 3.99 -8.94
CA PHE A 115 -18.32 4.08 -7.88
C PHE A 115 -19.74 4.02 -8.45
N SER A 116 -20.60 3.18 -7.88
CA SER A 116 -21.99 3.01 -8.32
C SER A 116 -23.00 3.91 -7.60
N GLU A 117 -22.64 4.42 -6.41
CA GLU A 117 -23.52 5.23 -5.56
C GLU A 117 -22.81 6.55 -5.22
N PRO A 118 -23.54 7.68 -5.10
CA PRO A 118 -22.97 8.92 -4.61
C PRO A 118 -22.76 8.88 -3.09
N GLY A 119 -21.79 9.65 -2.59
CA GLY A 119 -21.53 9.76 -1.15
C GLY A 119 -20.06 9.92 -0.78
N GLU A 120 -19.78 9.86 0.52
CA GLU A 120 -18.44 9.90 1.07
C GLU A 120 -17.91 8.47 1.29
N TYR A 121 -16.70 8.22 0.81
CA TYR A 121 -16.01 6.95 0.92
C TYR A 121 -14.65 7.16 1.58
N ILE A 122 -14.20 6.14 2.30
CA ILE A 122 -12.81 5.96 2.68
C ILE A 122 -12.36 4.67 2.02
N ILE A 123 -11.40 4.77 1.09
CA ILE A 123 -10.74 3.61 0.51
C ILE A 123 -9.44 3.38 1.26
N ARG A 124 -9.22 2.15 1.72
CA ARG A 124 -7.99 1.76 2.39
C ARG A 124 -7.08 1.03 1.42
N LEU A 125 -5.85 1.52 1.31
CA LEU A 125 -4.73 0.79 0.75
C LEU A 125 -4.01 0.06 1.89
N ARG A 126 -3.98 -1.28 1.86
CA ARG A 126 -3.07 -2.06 2.70
C ARG A 126 -1.80 -2.33 1.92
N VAL A 127 -0.66 -2.16 2.58
CA VAL A 127 0.66 -2.42 2.03
C VAL A 127 1.38 -3.40 2.92
N ASP A 128 2.00 -4.42 2.35
CA ASP A 128 2.67 -5.49 3.09
C ASP A 128 4.01 -5.86 2.47
N ASN A 129 4.86 -6.52 3.24
CA ASN A 129 6.12 -7.11 2.76
C ASN A 129 6.16 -8.62 3.07
N TRP A 130 5.05 -9.34 2.88
CA TRP A 130 4.94 -10.77 3.26
C TRP A 130 5.79 -11.73 2.42
N THR A 131 6.48 -11.23 1.41
CA THR A 131 7.54 -11.95 0.71
C THR A 131 8.79 -12.10 1.57
N ALA A 132 8.98 -11.26 2.59
CA ALA A 132 10.04 -11.41 3.56
C ALA A 132 9.79 -12.62 4.48
N PRO A 133 10.84 -13.41 4.80
CA PRO A 133 10.71 -14.69 5.52
C PRO A 133 10.16 -14.57 6.96
N ASP A 134 10.34 -13.42 7.61
CA ASP A 134 9.85 -13.12 8.96
C ASP A 134 8.57 -12.26 8.96
N SER A 135 7.93 -12.12 7.80
CA SER A 135 6.76 -11.28 7.55
C SER A 135 5.54 -12.11 7.13
N LYS A 136 4.36 -11.80 7.69
CA LYS A 136 3.09 -12.49 7.42
C LYS A 136 1.89 -11.65 7.90
N MET A 137 0.69 -12.00 7.47
CA MET A 137 -0.55 -11.23 7.75
C MET A 137 -0.83 -10.99 9.24
N ASP A 138 -0.61 -11.99 10.09
CA ASP A 138 -0.83 -11.90 11.54
C ASP A 138 0.23 -11.05 12.26
N ASN A 139 1.35 -10.79 11.59
CA ASN A 139 2.44 -9.97 12.08
C ASN A 139 2.13 -8.48 11.86
N GLN A 140 1.72 -7.80 12.94
CA GLN A 140 1.35 -6.38 12.92
C GLN A 140 2.50 -5.41 12.59
N CYS A 141 3.75 -5.89 12.69
CA CYS A 141 4.95 -5.20 12.22
C CYS A 141 5.04 -5.05 10.72
N CYS A 142 4.17 -5.72 9.97
CA CYS A 142 4.54 -6.17 8.64
C CYS A 142 3.49 -5.82 7.59
N TRP A 143 2.66 -4.83 7.92
CA TRP A 143 1.76 -4.15 7.01
C TRP A 143 1.45 -2.73 7.48
N THR A 144 1.07 -1.87 6.54
CA THR A 144 0.73 -0.47 6.76
C THR A 144 -0.57 -0.13 6.04
N ASN A 145 -1.34 0.79 6.60
CA ASN A 145 -2.51 1.35 5.93
C ASN A 145 -2.22 2.71 5.30
N GLY A 146 -2.90 3.01 4.20
CA GLY A 146 -3.16 4.35 3.71
C GLY A 146 -4.66 4.51 3.52
N TYR A 147 -5.20 5.69 3.79
CA TYR A 147 -6.62 5.99 3.67
C TYR A 147 -6.84 7.11 2.66
N VAL A 148 -7.68 6.88 1.66
CA VAL A 148 -8.05 7.85 0.64
C VAL A 148 -9.50 8.24 0.83
N PRO A 149 -9.78 9.49 1.27
CA PRO A 149 -11.13 10.00 1.26
C PRO A 149 -11.56 10.28 -0.18
N VAL A 150 -12.75 9.80 -0.56
CA VAL A 150 -13.32 10.01 -1.88
C VAL A 150 -14.73 10.59 -1.74
N THR A 151 -14.98 11.71 -2.40
CA THR A 151 -16.31 12.31 -2.52
C THR A 151 -16.85 11.98 -3.90
N VAL A 152 -17.94 11.21 -3.96
CA VAL A 152 -18.59 10.80 -5.20
C VAL A 152 -19.85 11.62 -5.41
N THR A 153 -19.92 12.36 -6.51
CA THR A 153 -21.12 13.09 -6.92
C THR A 153 -21.94 12.27 -7.92
N PRO A 154 -23.27 12.51 -8.02
CA PRO A 154 -24.08 11.95 -9.09
C PRO A 154 -23.53 12.26 -10.48
#